data_AF-A0A976HT67-F1
#
_entry.id   AF-A0A976HT67-F1
#
_cell.length_a   1.000
_cell.length_b   1.000
_cell.length_c   1.000
_cell.angle_alpha   90.00
_cell.angle_beta   90.00
_cell.angle_gamma   90.00
#
_symmetry.space_group_name_H-M   'P 1'
#
loop_
_entity.id
_entity.type
_entity.pdbx_description
1 polymer ?
#
loop_
_entity_poly.entity_id
_entity_poly.type
_entity_poly.pdbx_seq_one_letter_code
_entity_poly.pdbx_strand_id
1 'polypeptide(L)'
;MQTPGRKSPTKKLATSTSRKAADGKRATTQTKAKRVPKTPQPEKSAKPRSNRAATVITETLGAHIKALRIERGLSQEQLGGLAELDRSAISMIERGRANPTLLTLSVLSSVFDRSLSQLLASVTANMNLKPTWKDPKAPLRRANRATPERIDTATARRLR
;
A
#
# COMPACT_ATOMS: atom_id res chain seq x y z
N MET A 1 -6.84 56.34 -32.69
CA MET A 1 -8.18 56.24 -32.11
C MET A 1 -8.07 55.56 -30.75
N GLN A 2 -8.61 56.19 -29.71
CA GLN A 2 -8.44 55.87 -28.29
C GLN A 2 -9.61 55.04 -27.73
N THR A 3 -9.26 54.05 -26.89
CA THR A 3 -9.90 53.57 -25.62
C THR A 3 -11.31 52.92 -25.67
N PRO A 4 -11.84 52.37 -24.54
CA PRO A 4 -11.31 51.23 -23.76
C PRO A 4 -12.39 50.24 -23.21
N GLY A 5 -11.90 49.13 -22.63
CA GLY A 5 -12.34 48.44 -21.40
C GLY A 5 -13.79 48.41 -20.90
N ARG A 6 -14.25 47.21 -20.50
CA ARG A 6 -15.35 47.04 -19.55
C ARG A 6 -15.07 45.89 -18.56
N LYS A 7 -14.55 46.23 -17.39
CA LYS A 7 -14.73 45.44 -16.15
C LYS A 7 -15.99 45.94 -15.45
N SER A 8 -16.71 45.06 -14.78
CA SER A 8 -17.95 45.35 -14.05
C SER A 8 -18.02 44.46 -12.80
N PRO A 9 -18.72 44.89 -11.73
CA PRO A 9 -18.06 45.14 -10.45
C PRO A 9 -18.46 44.18 -9.32
N THR A 10 -17.62 44.16 -8.30
CA THR A 10 -17.87 43.61 -6.96
C THR A 10 -19.05 44.30 -6.27
N LYS A 11 -19.97 43.53 -5.69
CA LYS A 11 -20.98 44.02 -4.74
C LYS A 11 -20.63 43.53 -3.33
N LYS A 12 -20.18 44.44 -2.47
CA LYS A 12 -20.23 44.32 -1.00
C LYS A 12 -21.41 45.16 -0.50
N LEU A 13 -22.24 44.59 0.37
CA LEU A 13 -23.26 45.27 1.19
C LEU A 13 -23.84 44.20 2.14
N ALA A 14 -24.21 44.41 3.39
CA ALA A 14 -23.83 45.29 4.49
C ALA A 14 -24.34 44.56 5.74
N THR A 15 -23.76 44.88 6.88
CA THR A 15 -24.18 44.49 8.23
C THR A 15 -25.56 45.06 8.60
N SER A 16 -26.39 44.30 9.32
CA SER A 16 -27.28 44.88 10.35
C SER A 16 -27.77 43.83 11.35
N THR A 17 -27.20 43.93 12.55
CA THR A 17 -27.77 43.67 13.87
C THR A 17 -29.29 43.85 13.97
N SER A 18 -30.02 42.95 14.66
CA SER A 18 -30.78 43.31 15.89
C SER A 18 -31.66 42.18 16.48
N ARG A 19 -31.68 42.15 17.82
CA ARG A 19 -32.78 41.82 18.76
C ARG A 19 -33.14 40.35 19.09
N LYS A 20 -32.54 39.87 20.18
CA LYS A 20 -33.15 39.48 21.48
C LYS A 20 -34.69 39.25 21.50
N ALA A 21 -35.14 38.06 21.92
CA ALA A 21 -35.93 37.82 23.16
C ALA A 21 -36.65 36.46 23.21
N ALA A 22 -36.73 35.95 24.45
CA ALA A 22 -37.83 35.20 25.08
C ALA A 22 -37.89 33.66 25.01
N ASP A 23 -37.87 33.13 26.23
CA ASP A 23 -38.22 31.79 26.70
C ASP A 23 -39.48 31.18 26.09
N GLY A 24 -39.43 29.85 25.89
CA GLY A 24 -40.57 29.03 25.55
C GLY A 24 -40.27 27.55 25.82
N LYS A 25 -40.49 27.12 27.07
CA LYS A 25 -40.45 25.71 27.47
C LYS A 25 -41.47 24.90 26.65
N ARG A 26 -41.03 23.83 25.99
CA ARG A 26 -41.90 22.67 25.72
C ARG A 26 -41.10 21.38 25.75
N ALA A 27 -41.32 20.63 26.83
CA ALA A 27 -40.91 19.26 26.97
C ALA A 27 -41.56 18.42 25.87
N THR A 28 -40.75 17.72 25.08
CA THR A 28 -41.20 16.54 24.33
C THR A 28 -40.26 15.41 24.71
N THR A 29 -40.80 14.52 25.54
CA THR A 29 -40.26 13.22 25.88
C THR A 29 -39.95 12.43 24.62
N GLN A 30 -38.66 12.22 24.33
CA GLN A 30 -38.22 11.14 23.45
C GLN A 30 -37.68 9.99 24.28
N THR A 31 -38.34 8.86 24.08
CA THR A 31 -38.15 7.58 24.72
C THR A 31 -36.75 7.00 24.42
N LYS A 32 -35.97 6.83 25.48
CA LYS A 32 -34.93 5.81 25.73
C LYS A 32 -34.60 4.85 24.56
N ALA A 33 -33.52 5.14 23.84
CA ALA A 33 -32.69 4.09 23.22
C ALA A 33 -31.50 3.80 24.16
N LYS A 34 -31.58 2.67 24.86
CA LYS A 34 -30.52 2.16 25.74
C LYS A 34 -29.27 1.95 24.89
N ARG A 35 -28.25 2.80 25.06
CA ARG A 35 -26.93 2.64 24.43
C ARG A 35 -26.37 1.29 24.87
N VAL A 36 -26.40 0.31 23.96
CA VAL A 36 -25.71 -0.96 24.17
C VAL A 36 -24.23 -0.63 24.36
N PRO A 37 -23.57 -1.08 25.44
CA PRO A 37 -22.13 -0.96 25.54
C PRO A 37 -21.54 -1.73 24.37
N LYS A 38 -20.82 -1.02 23.50
CA LYS A 38 -20.11 -1.64 22.38
C LYS A 38 -19.15 -2.65 23.00
N THR A 39 -19.46 -3.93 22.85
CA THR A 39 -18.58 -5.04 23.26
C THR A 39 -17.17 -4.70 22.77
N PRO A 40 -16.12 -4.79 23.62
CA PRO A 40 -14.77 -4.60 23.15
C PRO A 40 -14.55 -5.63 22.05
N GLN A 41 -14.39 -5.13 20.82
CA GLN A 41 -14.00 -6.01 19.72
C GLN A 41 -12.69 -6.67 20.12
N PRO A 42 -12.51 -7.98 19.87
CA PRO A 42 -11.25 -8.62 20.14
C PRO A 42 -10.17 -7.81 19.44
N GLU A 43 -9.19 -7.34 20.22
CA GLU A 43 -8.04 -6.61 19.70
C GLU A 43 -7.53 -7.37 18.48
N LYS A 44 -7.47 -6.67 17.34
CA LYS A 44 -7.02 -7.24 16.07
C LYS A 44 -5.64 -7.83 16.32
N SER A 45 -5.58 -9.14 16.50
CA SER A 45 -4.36 -9.87 16.77
C SER A 45 -3.35 -9.50 15.69
N ALA A 46 -2.20 -9.00 16.12
CA ALA A 46 -1.15 -8.53 15.24
C ALA A 46 -0.90 -9.58 14.15
N LYS A 47 -1.08 -9.19 12.87
CA LYS A 47 -0.80 -10.04 11.72
C LYS A 47 0.58 -10.72 11.93
N PRO A 48 0.72 -12.01 11.60
CA PRO A 48 1.97 -12.74 11.82
C PRO A 48 3.11 -11.93 11.20
N ARG A 49 4.14 -11.64 12.02
CA ARG A 49 5.39 -11.01 11.59
C ARG A 49 5.84 -11.72 10.32
N SER A 50 5.92 -10.97 9.22
CA SER A 50 6.19 -11.49 7.88
C SER A 50 7.29 -12.57 7.92
N ASN A 51 7.01 -13.70 7.26
CA ASN A 51 7.92 -14.83 7.11
C ASN A 51 9.36 -14.37 6.79
N ARG A 52 10.31 -14.66 7.70
CA ARG A 52 11.72 -14.23 7.61
C ARG A 52 12.38 -14.60 6.27
N ALA A 53 12.03 -15.74 5.67
CA ALA A 53 12.58 -16.16 4.37
C ALA A 53 12.02 -15.35 3.18
N ALA A 54 10.74 -14.95 3.22
CA ALA A 54 10.19 -14.03 2.23
C ALA A 54 10.79 -12.63 2.36
N THR A 55 11.14 -12.23 3.58
CA THR A 55 11.78 -10.95 3.87
C THR A 55 13.17 -10.82 3.23
N VAL A 56 13.96 -11.89 3.14
CA VAL A 56 15.32 -11.83 2.55
C VAL A 56 15.28 -11.42 1.08
N ILE A 57 14.30 -11.91 0.30
CA ILE A 57 14.17 -11.58 -1.12
C ILE A 57 13.84 -10.10 -1.30
N THR A 58 12.84 -9.61 -0.56
CA THR A 58 12.40 -8.22 -0.66
C THR A 58 13.46 -7.26 -0.11
N GLU A 59 14.19 -7.63 0.95
CA GLU A 59 15.31 -6.85 1.48
C GLU A 59 16.47 -6.76 0.48
N THR A 60 16.83 -7.86 -0.19
CA THR A 60 17.90 -7.88 -1.20
C THR A 60 17.55 -6.99 -2.40
N LEU A 61 16.32 -7.09 -2.89
CA LEU A 61 15.82 -6.23 -3.97
C LEU A 61 15.75 -4.76 -3.53
N GLY A 62 15.23 -4.50 -2.33
CA GLY A 62 15.12 -3.16 -1.76
C GLY A 62 16.48 -2.48 -1.60
N ALA A 63 17.49 -3.21 -1.13
CA ALA A 63 18.86 -2.72 -1.00
C ALA A 63 19.47 -2.37 -2.37
N HIS A 64 19.22 -3.20 -3.40
CA HIS A 64 19.67 -2.92 -4.76
C HIS A 64 19.02 -1.66 -5.33
N ILE A 65 17.70 -1.50 -5.20
CA ILE A 65 16.98 -0.29 -5.62
C ILE A 65 17.53 0.95 -4.90
N LYS A 66 17.78 0.85 -3.60
CA LYS A 66 18.38 1.94 -2.81
C LYS A 66 19.77 2.33 -3.35
N ALA A 67 20.60 1.35 -3.70
CA ALA A 67 21.92 1.60 -4.26
C ALA A 67 21.82 2.35 -5.59
N LEU A 68 20.96 1.89 -6.52
CA LEU A 68 20.72 2.56 -7.81
C LEU A 68 20.20 3.99 -7.63
N ARG A 69 19.32 4.20 -6.65
CA ARG A 69 18.82 5.55 -6.33
C ARG A 69 19.94 6.49 -5.88
N ILE A 70 20.82 6.01 -4.99
CA ILE A 70 21.96 6.79 -4.47
C ILE A 70 22.98 7.07 -5.59
N GLU A 71 23.28 6.08 -6.43
CA GLU A 71 24.16 6.22 -7.60
C GLU A 71 23.71 7.35 -8.53
N ARG A 72 22.39 7.54 -8.66
CA ARG A 72 21.78 8.61 -9.47
C ARG A 72 21.53 9.92 -8.72
N GLY A 73 21.94 10.02 -7.45
CA GLY A 73 21.75 11.23 -6.65
C GLY A 73 20.30 11.59 -6.35
N LEU A 74 19.37 10.62 -6.41
CA LEU A 74 17.94 10.87 -6.22
C LEU A 74 17.54 10.74 -4.74
N SER A 75 16.67 11.62 -4.26
CA SER A 75 15.94 11.43 -3.01
C SER A 75 14.85 10.36 -3.17
N GLN A 76 14.34 9.81 -2.07
CA GLN A 76 13.21 8.87 -2.13
C GLN A 76 11.95 9.51 -2.72
N GLU A 77 11.77 10.81 -2.50
CA GLU A 77 10.63 11.57 -3.02
C GLU A 77 10.77 11.82 -4.52
N GLN A 78 11.98 12.11 -5.01
CA GLN A 78 12.28 12.24 -6.43
C GLN A 78 12.08 10.90 -7.17
N LEU A 79 12.60 9.80 -6.63
CA LEU A 79 12.36 8.48 -7.20
C LEU A 79 10.86 8.14 -7.20
N GLY A 80 10.15 8.47 -6.13
CA GLY A 80 8.71 8.33 -6.04
C GLY A 80 8.00 9.05 -7.18
N GLY A 81 8.29 10.34 -7.37
CA GLY A 81 7.72 11.13 -8.46
C GLY A 81 7.99 10.55 -9.85
N LEU A 82 9.23 10.11 -10.12
CA LEU A 82 9.58 9.49 -11.40
C LEU A 82 8.90 8.14 -11.63
N ALA A 83 8.61 7.40 -10.56
CA ALA A 83 8.02 6.06 -10.62
C ALA A 83 6.51 6.05 -10.38
N GLU A 84 5.85 7.21 -10.28
CA GLU A 84 4.43 7.35 -9.91
C GLU A 84 4.08 6.67 -8.57
N LEU A 85 4.99 6.77 -7.60
CA LEU A 85 4.87 6.21 -6.26
C LEU A 85 5.01 7.31 -5.21
N ASP A 86 4.35 7.12 -4.06
CA ASP A 86 4.60 7.99 -2.92
C ASP A 86 5.95 7.65 -2.25
N ARG A 87 6.54 8.63 -1.55
CA ARG A 87 7.81 8.47 -0.81
C ARG A 87 7.78 7.31 0.19
N SER A 88 6.63 7.06 0.84
CA SER A 88 6.46 5.97 1.81
C SER A 88 6.54 4.60 1.13
N ALA A 89 5.95 4.45 -0.06
CA ALA A 89 6.06 3.25 -0.88
C ALA A 89 7.52 2.96 -1.25
N ILE A 90 8.26 3.98 -1.70
CA ILE A 90 9.72 3.86 -1.95
C ILE A 90 10.46 3.42 -0.69
N SER A 91 10.21 4.07 0.46
CA SER A 91 10.82 3.69 1.73
C SER A 91 10.51 2.25 2.15
N MET A 92 9.28 1.78 1.93
CA MET A 92 8.86 0.42 2.24
C MET A 92 9.53 -0.61 1.32
N ILE A 93 9.69 -0.29 0.04
CA ILE A 93 10.41 -1.12 -0.93
C ILE A 93 11.89 -1.21 -0.55
N GLU A 94 12.56 -0.08 -0.31
CA GLU A 94 14.00 -0.04 0.02
C GLU A 94 14.34 -0.82 1.30
N ARG A 95 13.41 -0.90 2.24
CA ARG A 95 13.56 -1.66 3.50
C ARG A 95 13.05 -3.10 3.42
N GLY A 96 12.64 -3.57 2.24
CA GLY A 96 12.11 -4.92 2.03
C GLY A 96 10.79 -5.20 2.74
N ARG A 97 10.05 -4.17 3.16
CA ARG A 97 8.76 -4.29 3.87
C ARG A 97 7.57 -4.37 2.93
N ALA A 98 7.75 -4.01 1.67
CA ALA A 98 6.78 -4.19 0.60
C ALA A 98 7.21 -5.33 -0.33
N ASN A 99 6.23 -6.05 -0.89
CA ASN A 99 6.41 -6.91 -2.05
C ASN A 99 5.89 -6.15 -3.28
N PRO A 100 6.75 -5.42 -4.01
CA PRO A 100 6.33 -4.60 -5.13
C PRO A 100 5.71 -5.47 -6.23
N THR A 101 4.72 -4.91 -6.94
CA THR A 101 4.11 -5.61 -8.07
C THR A 101 5.06 -5.63 -9.28
N LEU A 102 4.79 -6.51 -10.23
CA LEU A 102 5.54 -6.55 -11.48
C LEU A 102 5.46 -5.21 -12.24
N LEU A 103 4.30 -4.55 -12.24
CA LEU A 103 4.12 -3.24 -12.88
C LEU A 103 5.00 -2.18 -12.23
N THR A 104 5.02 -2.15 -10.89
CA THR A 104 5.90 -1.26 -10.13
C THR A 104 7.37 -1.48 -10.49
N LEU A 105 7.80 -2.74 -10.58
CA LEU A 105 9.17 -3.08 -10.96
C LEU A 105 9.48 -2.70 -12.41
N SER A 106 8.50 -2.82 -13.32
CA SER A 106 8.65 -2.39 -14.71
C SER A 106 8.89 -0.88 -14.82
N VAL A 107 8.12 -0.08 -14.07
CA VAL A 107 8.30 1.39 -14.04
C VAL A 107 9.66 1.74 -13.44
N LEU A 108 10.05 1.12 -12.32
CA LEU A 108 11.38 1.35 -11.73
C LEU A 108 12.51 0.96 -12.69
N SER A 109 12.35 -0.12 -13.45
CA SER A 109 13.33 -0.54 -14.47
C SER A 109 13.48 0.52 -15.56
N SER A 110 12.36 1.09 -16.03
CA SER A 110 12.36 2.23 -16.96
C SER A 110 13.02 3.46 -16.37
N VAL A 111 12.72 3.80 -15.11
CA VAL A 111 13.35 4.93 -14.44
C VAL A 111 14.86 4.73 -14.40
N PHE A 112 15.34 3.52 -14.13
CA PHE A 112 16.76 3.18 -14.03
C PHE A 112 17.45 2.82 -15.37
N ASP A 113 16.79 2.99 -16.52
CA ASP A 113 17.30 2.62 -17.84
C ASP A 113 17.86 1.19 -17.89
N ARG A 114 17.17 0.28 -17.21
CA ARG A 114 17.55 -1.13 -17.10
C ARG A 114 16.41 -2.02 -17.52
N SER A 115 16.76 -3.21 -17.99
CA SER A 115 15.80 -4.29 -18.15
C SER A 115 15.37 -4.84 -16.77
N LEU A 116 14.19 -5.46 -16.73
CA LEU A 116 13.67 -6.06 -15.50
C LEU A 116 14.62 -7.15 -14.95
N SER A 117 15.29 -7.91 -15.82
CA SER A 117 16.28 -8.91 -15.40
C SER A 117 17.50 -8.28 -14.73
N GLN A 118 17.99 -7.16 -15.24
CA GLN A 118 19.09 -6.39 -14.62
C GLN A 118 18.67 -5.81 -13.27
N LEU A 119 17.43 -5.33 -13.12
CA LEU A 119 16.94 -4.84 -11.84
C LEU A 119 16.86 -5.97 -10.80
N LEU A 120 16.49 -7.18 -11.24
CA LEU A 120 16.36 -8.36 -10.39
C LEU A 120 17.66 -9.15 -10.22
N ALA A 121 18.77 -8.74 -10.84
CA ALA A 121 20.03 -9.49 -10.85
C ALA A 121 20.62 -9.74 -9.44
N SER A 122 20.30 -8.89 -8.47
CA SER A 122 20.69 -9.09 -7.07
C SER A 122 19.96 -10.25 -6.38
N VAL A 123 18.82 -10.69 -6.92
CA VAL A 123 18.04 -11.81 -6.40
C VAL A 123 18.58 -13.11 -7.01
N THR A 124 19.39 -13.84 -6.24
CA THR A 124 20.12 -15.02 -6.71
C THR A 124 19.30 -16.31 -6.61
N ALA A 125 19.65 -17.32 -7.41
CA ALA A 125 18.91 -18.59 -7.51
C ALA A 125 18.83 -19.39 -6.19
N ASN A 126 19.80 -19.23 -5.30
CA ASN A 126 19.78 -19.83 -3.95
C ASN A 126 18.71 -19.20 -3.02
N MET A 127 18.09 -18.08 -3.41
CA MET A 127 16.98 -17.44 -2.67
C MET A 127 15.60 -17.97 -3.11
N ASN A 128 15.54 -18.92 -4.05
CA ASN A 128 14.27 -19.47 -4.54
C ASN A 128 13.51 -20.22 -3.44
N LEU A 129 12.35 -19.68 -3.04
CA LEU A 129 11.48 -20.30 -2.06
C LEU A 129 10.88 -21.60 -2.61
N LYS A 130 11.05 -22.70 -1.86
CA LYS A 130 10.37 -23.96 -2.18
C LYS A 130 8.87 -23.85 -1.89
N PRO A 131 8.03 -24.60 -2.63
CA PRO A 131 6.62 -24.72 -2.28
C PRO A 131 6.45 -25.26 -0.87
N THR A 132 5.60 -24.61 -0.07
CA THR A 132 5.36 -24.89 1.36
C THR A 132 4.63 -26.20 1.64
N TRP A 133 4.56 -27.09 0.64
CA TRP A 133 3.97 -28.40 0.78
C TRP A 133 4.98 -29.54 0.74
N LYS A 134 6.20 -29.28 0.27
CA LYS A 134 7.32 -30.21 0.40
C LYS A 134 7.81 -30.31 1.84
N ASP A 135 7.47 -29.32 2.67
CA ASP A 135 7.89 -29.23 4.06
C ASP A 135 6.76 -28.59 4.90
N PRO A 136 6.15 -29.33 5.85
CA PRO A 136 5.10 -28.80 6.73
C PRO A 136 5.56 -27.65 7.63
N LYS A 137 6.87 -27.55 7.89
CA LYS A 137 7.47 -26.46 8.68
C LYS A 137 7.81 -25.24 7.82
N ALA A 138 7.69 -25.35 6.49
CA ALA A 138 8.02 -24.24 5.60
C ALA A 138 7.02 -23.09 5.78
N PRO A 139 7.52 -21.85 5.87
CA PRO A 139 6.70 -20.73 6.27
C PRO A 139 5.74 -20.30 5.16
N LEU A 140 4.47 -20.10 5.53
CA LEU A 140 3.37 -19.77 4.60
C LEU A 140 3.67 -18.48 3.81
N ARG A 141 3.66 -18.58 2.47
CA ARG A 141 3.88 -17.42 1.57
C ARG A 141 2.63 -16.55 1.38
N ARG A 142 1.45 -17.15 1.39
CA ARG A 142 0.15 -16.48 1.25
C ARG A 142 -0.87 -17.15 2.15
N ALA A 143 -1.77 -16.37 2.75
CA ALA A 143 -2.86 -16.88 3.58
C ALA A 143 -3.84 -17.72 2.73
N ASN A 144 -4.23 -17.21 1.55
CA ASN A 144 -5.17 -17.87 0.64
C ASN A 144 -4.44 -18.90 -0.26
N ARG A 145 -3.78 -19.88 0.34
CA ARG A 145 -3.08 -20.93 -0.42
C ARG A 145 -4.08 -22.04 -0.80
N ALA A 146 -4.11 -22.38 -2.09
CA ALA A 146 -4.73 -23.64 -2.52
C ALA A 146 -4.06 -24.84 -1.82
N THR A 147 -4.87 -25.74 -1.29
CA THR A 147 -4.47 -27.06 -0.79
C THR A 147 -5.01 -28.11 -1.76
N PRO A 148 -4.44 -28.23 -2.97
CA PRO A 148 -4.93 -29.22 -3.93
C PRO A 148 -4.74 -30.62 -3.34
N GLU A 149 -5.76 -31.46 -3.50
CA GLU A 149 -5.63 -32.90 -3.30
C GLU A 149 -4.59 -33.42 -4.29
N ARG A 150 -3.57 -34.10 -3.80
CA ARG A 150 -2.48 -34.57 -4.64
C ARG A 150 -2.78 -35.97 -5.10
N ILE A 151 -2.94 -36.13 -6.41
CA ILE A 151 -2.86 -37.42 -7.07
C ILE A 151 -1.48 -37.99 -6.71
N ASP A 152 -1.47 -39.16 -6.07
CA ASP A 152 -0.25 -39.88 -5.74
C ASP A 152 0.56 -40.09 -7.02
N THR A 153 1.88 -39.97 -6.90
CA THR A 153 2.79 -40.04 -8.05
C THR A 153 2.69 -41.38 -8.79
N ALA A 154 2.18 -42.43 -8.14
CA ALA A 154 1.86 -43.71 -8.78
C ALA A 154 0.63 -43.59 -9.71
N THR A 155 -0.46 -42.96 -9.25
CA THR A 155 -1.62 -42.67 -10.11
C THR A 155 -1.32 -41.66 -11.22
N ALA A 156 -0.48 -40.64 -10.98
CA ALA A 156 -0.08 -39.68 -12.01
C ALA A 156 0.72 -40.31 -13.16
N ARG A 157 1.46 -41.40 -12.89
CA ARG A 157 2.20 -42.16 -13.90
C ARG A 157 1.31 -43.08 -14.73
N ARG A 158 0.10 -43.38 -14.24
CA ARG A 158 -0.92 -44.22 -14.89
C ARG A 158 -1.83 -43.45 -15.85
N LEU A 159 -1.76 -42.11 -15.82
CA LEU A 159 -2.55 -41.18 -16.64
C LEU A 159 -1.80 -40.66 -17.88
N ARG A 160 -0.65 -41.25 -18.22
CA ARG A 160 0.14 -40.92 -19.41
C ARG A 160 0.10 -42.06 -20.42
#